data_AF-A0A2D7GU97-F1
#
_entry.id   AF-A0A2D7GU97-F1
#
_cell.length_a   1.000
_cell.length_b   1.000
_cell.length_c   1.000
_cell.angle_alpha   90.00
_cell.angle_beta   90.00
_cell.angle_gamma   90.00
#
_symmetry.space_group_name_H-M   'P 1'
#
loop_
_entity.id
_entity.type
_entity.pdbx_description
1 polymer ?
#
loop_
_entity_poly.entity_id
_entity_poly.type
_entity_poly.pdbx_seq_one_letter_code
_entity_poly.pdbx_strand_id
1 'polypeptide(L)'
;MSTLEIKRLAKSHLASAKDTIEALTEQGHGIKVTSTANDCVFVTGELGSQSINEVFYLDNEPSIRRLREFNQKLRSYIRIPFTINSKELGAA
;
A
#
# COMPACT_ATOMS: atom_id res chain seq x y z
N MET A 1 19.99 -13.56 -1.05
CA MET A 1 19.81 -12.38 -1.93
C MET A 1 21.01 -11.47 -1.77
N SER A 2 21.49 -10.93 -2.88
CA SER A 2 22.45 -9.84 -2.91
C SER A 2 21.81 -8.52 -2.48
N THR A 3 22.64 -7.56 -2.06
CA THR A 3 22.19 -6.20 -1.71
C THR A 3 21.40 -5.52 -2.83
N LEU A 4 21.77 -5.78 -4.10
CA LEU A 4 21.08 -5.22 -5.26
C LEU A 4 19.68 -5.82 -5.45
N GLU A 5 19.52 -7.12 -5.20
CA GLU A 5 18.22 -7.78 -5.23
C GLU A 5 17.31 -7.28 -4.11
N ILE A 6 17.85 -7.09 -2.90
CA ILE A 6 17.12 -6.52 -1.76
C ILE A 6 16.61 -5.11 -2.10
N LYS A 7 17.46 -4.24 -2.64
CA LYS A 7 17.06 -2.88 -3.05
C LYS A 7 16.01 -2.88 -4.16
N ARG A 8 16.14 -3.78 -5.15
CA ARG A 8 15.15 -3.91 -6.23
C ARG A 8 13.80 -4.37 -5.69
N LEU A 9 13.80 -5.35 -4.80
CA LEU A 9 12.61 -5.87 -4.14
C LEU A 9 11.94 -4.80 -3.27
N ALA A 10 12.74 -4.08 -2.48
CA ALA A 10 12.26 -2.99 -1.63
C ALA A 10 11.61 -1.87 -2.45
N LYS A 11 12.25 -1.45 -3.56
CA LYS A 11 11.70 -0.44 -4.46
C LYS A 11 10.36 -0.87 -5.06
N SER A 12 10.26 -2.12 -5.50
CA SER A 12 9.02 -2.68 -6.07
C SER A 12 7.88 -2.71 -5.04
N HIS A 13 8.15 -3.19 -3.82
CA HIS A 13 7.14 -3.23 -2.76
C HIS A 13 6.75 -1.84 -2.26
N LEU A 14 7.70 -0.91 -2.16
CA LEU A 14 7.41 0.47 -1.80
C LEU A 14 6.53 1.15 -2.85
N ALA A 15 6.84 1.01 -4.14
CA ALA A 15 6.00 1.57 -5.20
C ALA A 15 4.55 1.05 -5.09
N SER A 16 4.40 -0.26 -4.96
CA SER A 16 3.08 -0.88 -4.80
C SER A 16 2.33 -0.44 -3.54
N ALA A 17 3.05 -0.16 -2.44
CA ALA A 17 2.46 0.38 -1.22
C ALA A 17 2.02 1.85 -1.37
N LYS A 18 2.81 2.66 -2.10
CA LYS A 18 2.45 4.04 -2.43
C LYS A 18 1.16 4.10 -3.24
N ASP A 19 1.05 3.31 -4.30
CA ASP A 19 -0.16 3.26 -5.15
C ASP A 19 -1.41 2.89 -4.32
N THR A 20 -1.25 1.95 -3.38
CA THR A 20 -2.34 1.49 -2.52
C THR A 20 -2.76 2.59 -1.53
N ILE A 21 -1.80 3.28 -0.93
CA ILE A 21 -2.05 4.40 0.00
C ILE A 21 -2.70 5.56 -0.74
N GLU A 22 -2.26 5.86 -1.96
CA GLU A 22 -2.86 6.90 -2.81
C GLU A 22 -4.33 6.58 -3.10
N ALA A 23 -4.64 5.36 -3.53
CA ALA A 23 -6.02 4.92 -3.76
C ALA A 23 -6.89 5.01 -2.49
N LEU A 24 -6.35 4.67 -1.31
CA LEU A 24 -7.07 4.83 -0.03
C LEU A 24 -7.27 6.33 0.31
N THR A 25 -6.29 7.17 0.01
CA THR A 25 -6.37 8.61 0.24
C THR A 25 -7.43 9.25 -0.63
N GLU A 26 -7.54 8.84 -1.90
CA GLU A 26 -8.62 9.25 -2.80
C GLU A 26 -10.02 8.84 -2.31
N GLN A 27 -10.10 7.75 -1.54
CA GLN A 27 -11.34 7.30 -0.88
C GLN A 27 -11.63 8.02 0.45
N GLY A 28 -10.80 8.99 0.84
CA GLY A 28 -10.97 9.80 2.04
C GLY A 28 -10.29 9.25 3.30
N HIS A 29 -9.38 8.27 3.17
CA HIS A 29 -8.58 7.80 4.30
C HIS A 29 -7.35 8.70 4.53
N GLY A 30 -7.06 9.01 5.79
CA GLY A 30 -5.98 9.94 6.16
C GLY A 30 -4.60 9.30 6.24
N ILE A 31 -4.26 8.37 5.35
CA ILE A 31 -2.98 7.63 5.39
C ILE A 31 -1.91 8.38 4.57
N LYS A 32 -0.68 8.42 5.09
CA LYS A 32 0.47 9.05 4.43
C LYS A 32 1.67 8.14 4.50
N VAL A 33 2.49 8.22 3.45
CA VAL A 33 3.78 7.54 3.35
C VAL A 33 4.89 8.56 3.22
N THR A 34 5.89 8.48 4.08
CA THR A 34 7.08 9.33 4.04
C THR A 34 8.31 8.45 3.90
N SER A 35 9.10 8.68 2.86
CA SER A 35 10.37 8.00 2.65
C SER A 35 11.52 8.92 3.08
N THR A 36 12.46 8.41 3.86
CA THR A 36 13.68 9.14 4.22
C THR A 36 14.85 8.75 3.32
N ALA A 37 15.92 9.54 3.32
CA ALA A 37 17.12 9.26 2.52
C ALA A 37 17.87 7.97 2.92
N ASN A 38 17.55 7.39 4.08
CA ASN A 38 18.27 6.24 4.67
C ASN A 38 17.51 4.92 4.50
N ASP A 39 16.93 4.67 3.32
CA ASP A 39 16.24 3.40 3.03
C ASP A 39 15.17 3.06 4.08
N CYS A 40 14.48 4.07 4.63
CA CYS A 40 13.45 3.88 5.66
C CYS A 40 12.16 4.58 5.26
N VAL A 41 11.03 3.94 5.55
CA VAL A 41 9.69 4.37 5.17
C VAL A 41 8.80 4.37 6.39
N PHE A 42 8.12 5.48 6.61
CA PHE A 42 7.11 5.65 7.64
C PHE A 42 5.74 5.70 6.99
N VAL A 43 4.82 4.88 7.48
CA VAL A 43 3.41 4.95 7.11
C VAL A 43 2.63 5.35 8.35
N THR A 44 1.94 6.48 8.28
CA THR A 44 1.19 7.03 9.41
C THR A 44 -0.17 7.49 8.95
N GLY A 45 -1.16 7.48 9.84
CA GLY A 45 -2.49 8.02 9.55
C GLY A 45 -3.62 7.21 10.15
N GLU A 46 -4.81 7.38 9.58
CA GLU A 46 -6.03 6.72 10.06
C GLU A 46 -6.75 5.99 8.94
N LEU A 47 -7.15 4.76 9.22
CA LEU A 47 -7.94 3.88 8.35
C LEU A 47 -9.20 3.45 9.08
N GLY A 48 -10.29 4.21 8.90
CA GLY A 48 -11.51 4.01 9.68
C GLY A 48 -11.25 4.32 11.15
N SER A 49 -11.41 3.34 12.04
CA SER A 49 -11.13 3.45 13.47
C SER A 49 -9.71 3.04 13.86
N GLN A 50 -8.89 2.59 12.90
CA GLN A 50 -7.54 2.12 13.17
C GLN A 50 -6.51 3.23 12.92
N SER A 51 -5.70 3.53 13.95
CA SER A 51 -4.51 4.35 13.79
C SER A 51 -3.35 3.49 13.26
N ILE A 52 -2.68 3.99 12.23
CA ILE A 52 -1.52 3.38 11.60
C ILE A 52 -0.29 4.19 12.00
N ASN A 53 0.74 3.50 12.51
CA ASN A 53 2.05 4.06 12.82
C ASN A 53 3.12 2.97 12.62
N GLU A 54 3.53 2.78 11.37
CA GLU A 54 4.42 1.70 10.96
C GLU A 54 5.73 2.21 10.36
N VAL A 55 6.80 1.46 10.60
CA VAL A 55 8.15 1.75 10.06
C VAL A 55 8.73 0.53 9.34
N PHE A 56 9.24 0.78 8.14
CA PHE A 56 9.84 -0.22 7.27
C PHE A 56 11.23 0.23 6.80
N TYR A 57 12.24 -0.53 7.19
CA TYR A 57 13.57 -0.49 6.62
C TYR A 57 13.60 -1.28 5.30
N LEU A 58 14.23 -0.72 4.27
CA LEU A 58 14.31 -1.21 2.89
C LEU A 58 15.65 -1.88 2.58
N ASP A 59 16.47 -2.10 3.60
CA ASP A 59 17.81 -2.69 3.54
C ASP A 59 17.84 -4.15 3.99
N ASN A 60 16.74 -4.67 4.56
CA ASN A 60 16.67 -6.03 5.07
C ASN A 60 15.37 -6.75 4.67
N GLU A 61 15.50 -8.04 4.37
CA GLU A 61 14.40 -8.88 3.90
C GLU A 61 13.21 -8.98 4.87
N PRO A 62 13.40 -9.16 6.21
CA PRO A 62 12.28 -9.24 7.13
C PRO A 62 11.39 -8.00 7.12
N SER A 63 12.00 -6.82 7.07
CA SER A 63 11.27 -5.56 7.02
C SER A 63 10.56 -5.36 5.68
N ILE A 64 11.19 -5.72 4.57
CA ILE A 64 10.58 -5.72 3.24
C ILE A 64 9.39 -6.68 3.16
N ARG A 65 9.47 -7.84 3.81
CA ARG A 65 8.37 -8.80 3.91
C ARG A 65 7.20 -8.22 4.69
N ARG A 66 7.45 -7.57 5.83
CA ARG A 66 6.41 -6.85 6.59
C ARG A 66 5.76 -5.75 5.76
N LEU A 67 6.53 -5.00 4.95
CA LEU A 67 5.98 -3.99 4.03
C LEU A 67 5.02 -4.62 3.02
N ARG A 68 5.37 -5.78 2.44
CA ARG A 68 4.50 -6.52 1.53
C ARG A 68 3.21 -6.96 2.20
N GLU A 69 3.30 -7.57 3.37
CA GLU A 69 2.13 -8.05 4.14
C GLU A 69 1.23 -6.89 4.56
N PHE A 70 1.83 -5.78 5.00
CA PHE A 70 1.13 -4.55 5.33
C PHE A 70 0.39 -3.99 4.10
N ASN A 71 1.04 -3.94 2.94
CA ASN A 71 0.40 -3.50 1.70
C ASN A 71 -0.77 -4.41 1.29
N GLN A 72 -0.63 -5.74 1.45
CA GLN A 72 -1.74 -6.68 1.20
C GLN A 72 -2.94 -6.40 2.10
N LYS A 73 -2.69 -6.10 3.38
CA LYS A 73 -3.76 -5.69 4.30
C LYS A 73 -4.40 -4.39 3.85
N LEU A 74 -3.62 -3.35 3.55
CA LEU A 74 -4.15 -2.07 3.06
C LEU A 74 -5.04 -2.23 1.82
N ARG A 75 -4.61 -3.06 0.86
CA ARG A 75 -5.40 -3.33 -0.36
C ARG A 75 -6.78 -3.90 -0.07
N SER A 76 -6.95 -4.69 0.99
CA SER A 76 -8.26 -5.24 1.37
C SER A 76 -9.27 -4.17 1.82
N TYR A 77 -8.80 -2.97 2.16
CA TYR A 77 -9.66 -1.84 2.54
C TYR A 77 -10.08 -0.97 1.36
N ILE A 78 -9.42 -1.11 0.20
CA ILE A 78 -9.80 -0.38 -1.02
C ILE A 78 -11.18 -0.87 -1.45
N ARG A 79 -12.16 0.03 -1.42
CA ARG A 79 -13.48 -0.23 -2.01
C ARG A 79 -13.37 -0.06 -3.51
N ILE A 80 -13.51 -1.14 -4.27
CA ILE A 80 -13.64 -1.05 -5.72
C ILE A 80 -15.11 -0.72 -6.01
N PRO A 81 -15.43 0.44 -6.64
CA PRO A 81 -16.78 0.66 -7.10
C PRO A 81 -17.11 -0.42 -8.13
N PHE A 82 -18.07 -1.30 -7.81
CA PHE A 82 -18.66 -2.20 -8.79
C PHE A 82 -19.47 -1.34 -9.77
N THR A 83 -18.86 -0.97 -10.88
CA THR A 83 -19.61 -0.45 -12.03
C THR A 83 -20.32 -1.63 -12.68
N ILE A 84 -21.47 -2.06 -12.14
CA ILE A 84 -22.38 -2.93 -12.88
C ILE A 84 -22.92 -2.06 -14.00
N ASN A 85 -22.44 -2.29 -15.21
CA ASN A 85 -22.99 -1.68 -16.41
C ASN A 85 -24.34 -2.36 -16.68
N SER A 86 -25.38 -1.93 -15.97
CA SER A 86 -26.75 -2.48 -16.01
C SER A 86 -27.50 -2.16 -17.31
N LYS A 87 -26.77 -1.90 -18.41
CA LYS A 87 -27.36 -1.51 -19.70
C LYS A 87 -27.59 -2.67 -20.68
N GLU A 88 -27.26 -3.91 -20.30
CA GLU A 88 -27.43 -5.10 -21.19
C GLU A 88 -28.41 -6.17 -20.66
N LEU A 89 -29.21 -5.89 -19.63
CA LEU A 89 -30.18 -6.85 -19.06
C LEU A 89 -31.64 -6.41 -19.19
N GLY A 90 -31.98 -5.75 -20.30
CA GLY A 90 -33.34 -5.27 -20.56
C GLY A 90 -33.68 -5.16 -22.05
N ALA A 91 -33.62 -6.28 -22.78
CA ALA A 91 -34.34 -6.47 -24.04
C ALA A 91 -34.29 -7.95 -24.45
N ALA A 92 -35.19 -8.76 -23.91
CA ALA A 92 -35.64 -10.02 -24.51
C ALA A 92 -37.09 -10.25 -24.11
#